data_AF-A0A0F9QUL8-F1
#
_entry.id   AF-A0A0F9QUL8-F1
#
_cell.length_a   1.000
_cell.length_b   1.000
_cell.length_c   1.000
_cell.angle_alpha   90.00
_cell.angle_beta   90.00
_cell.angle_gamma   90.00
#
_symmetry.space_group_name_H-M   'P 1'
#
loop_
_entity.id
_entity.type
_entity.pdbx_description
1 polymer ?
#
loop_
_entity_poly.entity_id
_entity_poly.type
_entity_poly.pdbx_seq_one_letter_code
_entity_poly.pdbx_strand_id
1 'polypeptide(L)'
;MTMLNNAFPQLPNQGATLRGDFRRHATAFPDPFFDYASTQMPRSLYDVMKWCEFIWMTNGIYRTASQRIVRYFLTKVELEDAGDDEKEKYEEFLDKQVKIIDVLAAIGDDWMCYGNSFTSLNIPFRRYLRCPRCKHERSINNLNYTFEQWEFRAKCPACTYRGAFERSDRRSVEQDKIKIVRWSPHEIRLLYHPVSHDMSYYWIPPADFKREIRKGNKFYIATTPWEIIEAIRKDQWFKFHPGVIYHVKEETIAGVRNAGWGIPRIMSNFKQAWYVQVLKRYNEAIGLDYIVPFRVITPAKGPGTGEVDPLYHTNIGSFLGRVLGMIQKHRRDPAQWNALPFPIQYQALSGEGKDLAPTELIAAGTDEFLDSMGFPAELFRATLSVQAAPMALRLFERTWTHLISALNGWINWFFEQVTNVLNWEDISGRLQPTTLAEDIEKKQIQLQLASAQQVSKQTAYSPFGINYRQEIKRMFEEEQFFQEESKRFQKEQAKAQELEHTFEAAEQMAAAGGMMPGAAGPMAPASAMGPTPAAGPASGTTPEDLMAQAEQVAMQMLGMPYEARKSELLNLKKSDQTLHALVIQKMQEIRGKAKQQGGFQALQQMVGAQAG
;
A
#
# COMPACT_ATOMS: atom_id res chain seq x y z
N MET A 1 10.33 39.92 -26.25
CA MET A 1 10.41 40.06 -24.78
C MET A 1 11.34 38.99 -24.26
N THR A 2 12.41 39.42 -23.62
CA THR A 2 13.63 38.69 -23.25
C THR A 2 13.37 37.54 -22.29
N MET A 3 13.98 36.39 -22.56
CA MET A 3 13.92 35.18 -21.72
C MET A 3 14.53 35.46 -20.33
N LEU A 4 13.74 35.33 -19.28
CA LEU A 4 14.23 35.29 -17.91
C LEU A 4 14.72 33.87 -17.61
N ASN A 5 16.04 33.72 -17.60
CA ASN A 5 16.73 32.53 -17.11
C ASN A 5 16.44 32.37 -15.61
N ASN A 6 15.66 31.36 -15.24
CA ASN A 6 15.54 30.87 -13.87
C ASN A 6 16.81 30.08 -13.50
N ALA A 7 17.93 30.78 -13.38
CA ALA A 7 19.16 30.24 -12.79
C ALA A 7 19.09 30.35 -11.26
N PHE A 8 19.48 29.29 -10.56
CA PHE A 8 19.84 29.38 -9.13
C PHE A 8 20.89 30.48 -8.93
N PRO A 9 20.99 31.10 -7.73
CA PRO A 9 21.95 32.17 -7.49
C PRO A 9 23.35 31.72 -7.92
N GLN A 10 23.81 32.28 -9.03
CA GLN A 10 25.19 32.18 -9.42
C GLN A 10 26.00 32.80 -8.28
N LEU A 11 27.07 32.10 -7.86
CA LEU A 11 28.12 32.71 -7.06
C LEU A 11 28.44 34.08 -7.68
N PRO A 12 28.50 35.15 -6.87
CA PRO A 12 28.43 36.51 -7.36
C PRO A 12 29.45 36.74 -8.46
N ASN A 13 28.93 37.08 -9.64
CA ASN A 13 29.69 37.45 -10.80
C ASN A 13 30.55 38.68 -10.44
N GLN A 14 31.79 38.64 -10.90
CA GLN A 14 32.89 39.55 -10.59
C GLN A 14 32.45 41.02 -10.73
N GLY A 15 32.40 41.77 -9.62
CA GLY A 15 32.04 43.19 -9.70
C GLY A 15 31.81 43.96 -8.40
N ALA A 16 31.82 43.33 -7.23
CA ALA A 16 31.68 44.05 -5.96
C ALA A 16 32.78 43.61 -4.98
N THR A 17 33.61 44.57 -4.59
CA THR A 17 34.73 44.44 -3.66
C THR A 17 34.24 44.10 -2.26
N LEU A 18 34.13 42.80 -1.95
CA LEU A 18 34.39 42.27 -0.62
C LEU A 18 35.73 41.54 -0.71
N ARG A 19 36.80 42.22 -0.27
CA ARG A 19 38.16 41.66 -0.20
C ARG A 19 38.20 40.60 0.91
N GLY A 20 37.72 39.40 0.59
CA GLY A 20 38.16 38.16 1.22
C GLY A 20 39.18 37.49 0.31
N ASP A 21 40.30 37.03 0.86
CA ASP A 21 41.42 36.43 0.13
C ASP A 21 41.04 35.16 -0.65
N PHE A 22 40.59 35.30 -1.90
CA PHE A 22 40.38 34.18 -2.83
C PHE A 22 41.67 33.55 -3.37
N ARG A 23 42.85 33.97 -2.90
CA ARG A 23 44.17 33.47 -3.34
C ARG A 23 44.76 32.35 -2.47
N ARG A 24 44.00 31.77 -1.53
CA ARG A 24 44.50 30.66 -0.68
C ARG A 24 44.34 29.25 -1.26
N HIS A 25 43.64 29.04 -2.38
CA HIS A 25 43.22 27.70 -2.82
C HIS A 25 43.80 27.19 -4.15
N ALA A 26 44.90 27.77 -4.65
CA ALA A 26 45.51 27.27 -5.89
C ALA A 26 46.37 26.00 -5.68
N THR A 27 46.82 25.70 -4.45
CA THR A 27 47.78 24.60 -4.20
C THR A 27 47.59 23.85 -2.89
N ALA A 28 46.56 24.16 -2.10
CA ALA A 28 46.25 23.45 -0.85
C ALA A 28 44.78 23.01 -0.92
N PHE A 29 44.52 21.77 -0.54
CA PHE A 29 43.25 21.04 -0.57
C PHE A 29 42.02 21.93 -0.80
N PRO A 30 41.23 21.69 -1.87
CA PRO A 30 40.01 22.46 -2.10
C PRO A 30 39.16 22.45 -0.83
N ASP A 31 38.57 23.60 -0.49
CA ASP A 31 37.71 23.79 0.67
C ASP A 31 36.77 22.56 0.85
N PRO A 32 36.63 21.98 2.05
CA PRO A 32 35.79 20.79 2.30
C PRO A 32 34.36 20.88 1.79
N PHE A 33 33.85 22.08 1.46
CA PHE A 33 32.54 22.24 0.84
C PHE A 33 32.55 22.07 -0.69
N PHE A 34 33.71 22.13 -1.34
CA PHE A 34 33.95 21.94 -2.77
C PHE A 34 34.37 20.50 -3.10
N ASP A 35 33.48 19.55 -2.80
CA ASP A 35 33.63 18.15 -3.21
C ASP A 35 33.49 18.01 -4.73
N TYR A 36 34.00 16.91 -5.28
CA TYR A 36 33.76 16.57 -6.70
C TYR A 36 32.27 16.55 -7.06
N ALA A 37 31.40 16.16 -6.12
CA ALA A 37 29.94 16.19 -6.28
C ALA A 37 29.41 17.60 -6.59
N SER A 38 30.05 18.66 -6.08
CA SER A 38 29.65 20.06 -6.35
C SER A 38 29.83 20.45 -7.82
N THR A 39 30.74 19.79 -8.55
CA THR A 39 30.95 20.03 -9.99
C THR A 39 29.84 19.43 -10.85
N GLN A 40 29.18 18.39 -10.35
CA GLN A 40 28.11 17.65 -11.05
C GLN A 40 26.71 18.12 -10.62
N MET A 41 26.62 19.07 -9.67
CA MET A 41 25.36 19.56 -9.16
C MET A 41 24.60 20.37 -10.23
N PRO A 42 23.29 20.14 -10.42
CA PRO A 42 22.50 20.85 -11.42
C PRO A 42 22.44 22.36 -11.14
N ARG A 43 22.53 23.16 -12.22
CA ARG A 43 22.57 24.62 -12.16
C ARG A 43 21.20 25.29 -12.38
N SER A 44 20.25 24.54 -12.93
CA SER A 44 18.89 24.98 -13.26
C SER A 44 17.87 24.10 -12.56
N LEU A 45 16.74 24.67 -12.15
CA LEU A 45 15.66 23.92 -11.51
C LEU A 45 15.10 22.82 -12.42
N TYR A 46 15.08 23.03 -13.73
CA TYR A 46 14.64 21.99 -14.67
C TYR A 46 15.59 20.80 -14.71
N ASP A 47 16.89 21.06 -14.59
CA ASP A 47 17.87 19.99 -14.51
C ASP A 47 17.76 19.28 -13.16
N VAL A 48 17.50 20.02 -12.07
CA VAL A 48 17.20 19.43 -10.75
C VAL A 48 16.02 18.45 -10.86
N MET A 49 14.90 18.86 -11.47
CA MET A 49 13.73 17.99 -11.60
C MET A 49 14.02 16.72 -12.41
N LYS A 50 14.84 16.80 -13.47
CA LYS A 50 15.26 15.61 -14.25
C LYS A 50 16.19 14.70 -13.45
N TRP A 51 17.09 15.28 -12.66
CA TRP A 51 17.93 14.51 -11.75
C TRP A 51 17.11 13.81 -10.66
N CYS A 52 16.06 14.46 -10.16
CA CYS A 52 15.13 13.86 -9.20
C CYS A 52 14.43 12.63 -9.82
N GLU A 53 13.92 12.73 -11.05
CA GLU A 53 13.37 11.58 -11.79
C GLU A 53 14.37 10.44 -11.92
N PHE A 54 15.59 10.77 -12.35
CA PHE A 54 16.63 9.78 -12.56
C PHE A 54 16.99 9.05 -11.26
N ILE A 55 17.19 9.79 -10.16
CA ILE A 55 17.51 9.23 -8.85
C ILE A 55 16.33 8.40 -8.31
N TRP A 56 15.10 8.88 -8.45
CA TRP A 56 13.90 8.16 -8.03
C TRP A 56 13.71 6.85 -8.78
N MET A 57 14.02 6.82 -10.08
CA MET A 57 13.88 5.61 -10.91
C MET A 57 15.03 4.62 -10.75
N THR A 58 16.25 5.10 -10.49
CA THR A 58 17.45 4.25 -10.35
C THR A 58 17.63 3.71 -8.93
N ASN A 59 17.28 4.49 -7.90
CA ASN A 59 17.43 4.08 -6.51
C ASN A 59 16.11 3.54 -5.93
N GLY A 60 15.90 2.23 -6.09
CA GLY A 60 14.69 1.55 -5.60
C GLY A 60 14.49 1.63 -4.08
N ILE A 61 15.58 1.71 -3.30
CA ILE A 61 15.52 1.86 -1.84
C ILE A 61 14.88 3.19 -1.46
N TYR A 62 15.36 4.27 -2.08
CA TYR A 62 14.85 5.62 -1.85
C TYR A 62 13.37 5.75 -2.25
N ARG A 63 13.01 5.23 -3.43
CA ARG A 63 11.62 5.20 -3.89
C ARG A 63 10.72 4.45 -2.92
N THR A 64 11.11 3.26 -2.48
CA THR A 64 10.30 2.44 -1.57
C THR A 64 10.16 3.10 -0.20
N ALA A 65 11.24 3.68 0.33
CA ALA A 65 11.20 4.42 1.60
C ALA A 65 10.23 5.61 1.52
N SER A 66 10.35 6.41 0.45
CA SER A 66 9.48 7.57 0.21
C SER A 66 8.01 7.17 0.08
N GLN A 67 7.71 6.11 -0.68
CA GLN A 67 6.35 5.62 -0.82
C GLN A 67 5.77 5.14 0.52
N ARG A 68 6.56 4.44 1.35
CA ARG A 68 6.11 3.99 2.68
C ARG A 68 5.72 5.16 3.58
N ILE A 69 6.51 6.25 3.58
CA ILE A 69 6.15 7.47 4.34
C ILE A 69 4.80 8.00 3.89
N VAL A 70 4.64 8.21 2.58
CA VAL A 70 3.38 8.76 2.05
C VAL A 70 2.23 7.84 2.43
N ARG A 71 2.37 6.51 2.23
CA ARG A 71 1.31 5.54 2.56
C ARG A 71 1.01 5.43 4.05
N TYR A 72 1.98 5.64 4.93
CA TYR A 72 1.74 5.67 6.38
C TYR A 72 0.71 6.73 6.76
N PHE A 73 0.80 7.93 6.16
CA PHE A 73 -0.10 9.05 6.45
C PHE A 73 -1.45 9.00 5.71
N LEU A 74 -1.65 8.05 4.78
CA LEU A 74 -2.91 7.90 4.06
C LEU A 74 -3.86 7.00 4.84
N THR A 75 -4.69 7.63 5.65
CA THR A 75 -5.82 7.02 6.36
C THR A 75 -7.14 7.30 5.65
N LYS A 76 -8.25 6.86 6.24
CA LYS A 76 -9.60 7.22 5.75
C LYS A 76 -9.80 8.74 5.83
N VAL A 77 -10.52 9.28 4.85
CA VAL A 77 -10.96 10.68 4.84
C VAL A 77 -12.19 10.79 5.73
N GLU A 78 -12.10 11.57 6.80
CA GLU A 78 -13.24 11.94 7.64
C GLU A 78 -13.93 13.16 7.03
N LEU A 79 -15.25 13.07 6.84
CA LEU A 79 -16.09 14.15 6.32
C LEU A 79 -16.74 14.89 7.50
N GLU A 80 -16.44 16.17 7.64
CA GLU A 80 -17.01 17.07 8.65
C GLU A 80 -18.28 17.76 8.09
N ASP A 81 -19.20 18.19 8.94
CA ASP A 81 -20.30 19.13 8.64
C ASP A 81 -21.41 18.79 7.61
N ALA A 82 -21.54 17.54 7.14
CA ALA A 82 -22.65 17.15 6.25
C ALA A 82 -23.80 16.35 6.90
N GLY A 83 -24.98 16.39 6.28
CA GLY A 83 -26.08 15.45 6.55
C GLY A 83 -25.69 14.00 6.21
N ASP A 84 -26.21 13.04 6.96
CA ASP A 84 -25.79 11.63 6.87
C ASP A 84 -25.98 11.02 5.47
N ASP A 85 -27.08 11.37 4.79
CA ASP A 85 -27.39 10.89 3.44
C ASP A 85 -26.43 11.46 2.38
N GLU A 86 -25.81 12.62 2.64
CA GLU A 86 -24.83 13.20 1.75
C GLU A 86 -23.45 12.60 1.99
N LYS A 87 -23.07 12.38 3.26
CA LYS A 87 -21.82 11.69 3.59
C LYS A 87 -21.71 10.33 2.90
N GLU A 88 -22.80 9.55 2.90
CA GLU A 88 -22.82 8.24 2.22
C GLU A 88 -22.63 8.37 0.70
N LYS A 89 -23.23 9.39 0.06
CA LYS A 89 -23.03 9.68 -1.38
C LYS A 89 -21.59 10.09 -1.68
N TYR A 90 -21.00 10.94 -0.83
CA TYR A 90 -19.62 11.39 -0.99
C TYR A 90 -18.64 10.24 -0.78
N GLU A 91 -18.85 9.39 0.24
CA GLU A 91 -18.04 8.19 0.46
C GLU A 91 -18.11 7.25 -0.75
N GLU A 92 -19.31 6.99 -1.29
CA GLU A 92 -19.47 6.16 -2.48
C GLU A 92 -18.76 6.77 -3.71
N PHE A 93 -18.87 8.08 -3.90
CA PHE A 93 -18.21 8.80 -4.98
C PHE A 93 -16.67 8.75 -4.87
N LEU A 94 -16.14 8.99 -3.67
CA LEU A 94 -14.70 8.99 -3.39
C LEU A 94 -14.06 7.61 -3.56
N ASP A 95 -14.73 6.56 -3.08
CA ASP A 95 -14.19 5.19 -3.12
C ASP A 95 -14.39 4.52 -4.49
N LYS A 96 -15.58 4.60 -5.09
CA LYS A 96 -15.88 3.89 -6.33
C LYS A 96 -15.36 4.61 -7.58
N GLN A 97 -15.43 5.94 -7.62
CA GLN A 97 -15.16 6.70 -8.84
C GLN A 97 -13.76 7.31 -8.84
N VAL A 98 -13.43 8.05 -7.79
CA VAL A 98 -12.18 8.82 -7.73
C VAL A 98 -11.00 7.98 -7.27
N LYS A 99 -11.24 7.00 -6.38
CA LYS A 99 -10.20 6.28 -5.64
C LYS A 99 -9.24 7.27 -5.00
N ILE A 100 -9.80 8.09 -4.11
CA ILE A 100 -9.10 9.26 -3.55
C ILE A 100 -7.75 8.90 -2.91
N ILE A 101 -7.66 7.74 -2.25
CA ILE A 101 -6.41 7.25 -1.63
C ILE A 101 -5.32 7.03 -2.67
N ASP A 102 -5.63 6.41 -3.81
CA ASP A 102 -4.66 6.18 -4.89
C ASP A 102 -4.17 7.49 -5.51
N VAL A 103 -5.07 8.48 -5.61
CA VAL A 103 -4.72 9.81 -6.15
C VAL A 103 -3.85 10.59 -5.16
N LEU A 104 -4.23 10.63 -3.88
CA LEU A 104 -3.44 11.24 -2.81
C LEU A 104 -2.05 10.60 -2.70
N ALA A 105 -2.00 9.28 -2.82
CA ALA A 105 -0.78 8.50 -2.93
C ALA A 105 0.12 8.99 -4.05
N ALA A 106 -0.44 9.17 -5.24
CA ALA A 106 0.31 9.62 -6.40
C ALA A 106 0.80 11.07 -6.24
N ILE A 107 -0.01 11.94 -5.63
CA ILE A 107 0.35 13.34 -5.33
C ILE A 107 1.47 13.43 -4.31
N GLY A 108 1.40 12.63 -3.24
CA GLY A 108 2.44 12.55 -2.23
C GLY A 108 3.75 12.00 -2.78
N ASP A 109 3.70 11.02 -3.69
CA ASP A 109 4.88 10.51 -4.39
C ASP A 109 5.53 11.60 -5.26
N ASP A 110 4.71 12.38 -5.99
CA ASP A 110 5.20 13.52 -6.80
C ASP A 110 5.82 14.60 -5.92
N TRP A 111 5.21 14.90 -4.77
CA TRP A 111 5.74 15.87 -3.80
C TRP A 111 7.07 15.40 -3.20
N MET A 112 7.20 14.12 -2.83
CA MET A 112 8.46 13.56 -2.32
C MET A 112 9.58 13.57 -3.35
N CYS A 113 9.26 13.36 -4.63
CA CYS A 113 10.25 13.32 -5.71
C CYS A 113 10.69 14.74 -6.15
N TYR A 114 9.74 15.62 -6.48
CA TYR A 114 10.03 16.94 -7.07
C TYR A 114 9.98 18.10 -6.08
N GLY A 115 9.50 17.89 -4.85
CA GLY A 115 9.13 18.97 -3.92
C GLY A 115 7.93 19.80 -4.42
N ASN A 116 7.28 19.35 -5.51
CA ASN A 116 6.21 20.06 -6.19
C ASN A 116 5.21 19.04 -6.76
N SER A 117 3.91 19.28 -6.57
CA SER A 117 2.85 18.56 -7.26
C SER A 117 1.81 19.53 -7.78
N PHE A 118 1.43 19.36 -9.05
CA PHE A 118 0.43 20.18 -9.72
C PHE A 118 -0.76 19.31 -10.12
N THR A 119 -1.93 19.69 -9.64
CA THR A 119 -3.15 18.94 -9.91
C THR A 119 -4.28 19.86 -10.35
N SER A 120 -5.14 19.36 -11.24
CA SER A 120 -6.35 20.04 -11.68
C SER A 120 -7.49 19.05 -11.86
N LEU A 121 -8.72 19.53 -11.76
CA LEU A 121 -9.91 18.77 -12.10
C LEU A 121 -10.22 18.89 -13.60
N ASN A 122 -10.22 17.78 -14.33
CA ASN A 122 -10.72 17.74 -15.70
C ASN A 122 -12.20 17.34 -15.70
N ILE A 123 -13.06 18.33 -15.98
CA ILE A 123 -14.50 18.15 -16.05
C ILE A 123 -14.85 17.61 -17.45
N PRO A 124 -15.51 16.45 -17.53
CA PRO A 124 -15.91 15.89 -18.80
C PRO A 124 -16.92 16.81 -19.50
N PHE A 125 -16.65 17.14 -20.75
CA PHE A 125 -17.60 17.86 -21.60
C PHE A 125 -17.94 17.00 -22.81
N ARG A 126 -19.14 17.23 -23.35
CA ARG A 126 -19.58 16.64 -24.62
C ARG A 126 -19.61 17.73 -25.66
N ARG A 127 -18.82 17.56 -26.72
CA ARG A 127 -18.84 18.45 -27.87
C ARG A 127 -20.00 18.09 -28.80
N TYR A 128 -20.86 19.07 -29.06
CA TYR A 128 -21.90 19.01 -30.06
C TYR A 128 -21.49 19.84 -31.27
N LEU A 129 -21.82 19.33 -32.46
CA LEU A 129 -21.67 20.05 -33.72
C LEU A 129 -23.06 20.45 -34.21
N ARG A 130 -23.25 21.74 -34.42
CA ARG A 130 -24.47 22.37 -34.90
C ARG A 130 -24.32 22.71 -36.37
N CYS A 131 -25.26 22.24 -37.19
CA CYS A 131 -25.28 22.61 -38.60
C CYS A 131 -25.75 24.08 -38.75
N PRO A 132 -25.04 24.94 -39.50
CA PRO A 132 -25.43 26.34 -39.66
C PRO A 132 -26.76 26.52 -40.43
N ARG A 133 -27.14 25.56 -41.29
CA ARG A 133 -28.37 25.64 -42.10
C ARG A 133 -29.63 25.18 -41.38
N CYS A 134 -29.58 23.99 -40.76
CA CYS A 134 -30.77 23.40 -40.13
C CYS A 134 -30.75 23.45 -38.60
N LYS A 135 -29.70 24.01 -37.98
CA LYS A 135 -29.49 24.10 -36.52
C LYS A 135 -29.55 22.76 -35.78
N HIS A 136 -29.55 21.64 -36.48
CA HIS A 136 -29.56 20.30 -35.89
C HIS A 136 -28.22 20.05 -35.20
N GLU A 137 -28.29 19.67 -33.92
CA GLU A 137 -27.14 19.40 -33.07
C GLU A 137 -26.96 17.89 -32.90
N ARG A 138 -25.73 17.40 -33.07
CA ARG A 138 -25.37 16.02 -32.72
C ARG A 138 -24.04 15.99 -31.99
N SER A 139 -23.88 14.98 -31.14
CA SER A 139 -22.61 14.71 -30.47
C SER A 139 -21.53 14.35 -31.50
N ILE A 140 -20.29 14.77 -31.22
CA ILE A 140 -19.14 14.56 -32.09
C ILE A 140 -18.83 13.08 -32.35
N ASN A 141 -19.21 12.19 -31.42
CA ASN A 141 -19.00 10.75 -31.53
C ASN A 141 -19.92 10.09 -32.57
N ASN A 142 -21.10 10.65 -32.80
CA ASN A 142 -22.12 10.07 -33.67
C ASN A 142 -22.06 10.62 -35.11
N LEU A 143 -21.04 11.45 -35.41
CA LEU A 143 -20.89 12.13 -36.69
C LEU A 143 -19.51 11.81 -37.28
N ASN A 144 -19.46 11.41 -38.55
CA ASN A 144 -18.20 11.34 -39.28
C ASN A 144 -17.79 12.76 -39.73
N TYR A 145 -16.83 13.34 -39.00
CA TYR A 145 -16.24 14.65 -39.31
C TYR A 145 -14.77 14.52 -39.71
N THR A 146 -14.30 15.46 -40.52
CA THR A 146 -12.87 15.75 -40.75
C THR A 146 -12.54 17.09 -40.10
N PHE A 147 -11.36 17.17 -39.50
CA PHE A 147 -10.87 18.41 -38.89
C PHE A 147 -9.78 18.98 -39.78
N GLU A 148 -10.10 20.06 -40.49
CA GLU A 148 -9.21 20.72 -41.44
C GLU A 148 -9.23 22.22 -41.18
N GLN A 149 -8.05 22.86 -41.21
CA GLN A 149 -7.91 24.31 -41.01
C GLN A 149 -8.55 24.85 -39.71
N TRP A 150 -8.54 24.06 -38.63
CA TRP A 150 -9.18 24.39 -37.35
C TRP A 150 -10.71 24.47 -37.38
N GLU A 151 -11.34 23.90 -38.41
CA GLU A 151 -12.79 23.84 -38.56
C GLU A 151 -13.29 22.39 -38.62
N PHE A 152 -14.50 22.16 -38.11
CA PHE A 152 -15.17 20.87 -38.19
C PHE A 152 -15.94 20.75 -39.49
N ARG A 153 -15.40 19.99 -40.45
CA ARG A 153 -16.10 19.69 -41.71
C ARG A 153 -16.85 18.38 -41.55
N ALA A 154 -18.17 18.43 -41.72
CA ALA A 154 -19.00 17.24 -41.65
C ALA A 154 -20.16 17.29 -42.65
N LYS A 155 -20.79 16.14 -42.86
CA LYS A 155 -22.03 16.04 -43.63
C LYS A 155 -23.22 15.97 -42.68
N CYS A 156 -24.17 16.89 -42.82
CA CYS A 156 -25.39 16.87 -42.02
C CYS A 156 -26.29 15.69 -42.43
N PRO A 157 -26.76 14.85 -41.50
CA PRO A 157 -27.70 13.78 -41.84
C PRO A 157 -29.11 14.30 -42.18
N ALA A 158 -29.51 15.45 -41.63
CA ALA A 158 -30.87 15.99 -41.79
C ALA A 158 -31.05 16.84 -43.07
N CYS A 159 -30.06 17.65 -43.43
CA CYS A 159 -30.15 18.57 -44.58
C CYS A 159 -29.07 18.34 -45.65
N THR A 160 -28.30 17.25 -45.55
CA THR A 160 -27.20 16.82 -46.45
C THR A 160 -26.10 17.84 -46.73
N TYR A 161 -26.16 19.02 -46.12
CA TYR A 161 -25.14 20.06 -46.20
C TYR A 161 -23.77 19.54 -45.79
N ARG A 162 -22.76 19.81 -46.62
CA ARG A 162 -21.34 19.57 -46.35
C ARG A 162 -20.67 20.91 -46.17
N GLY A 163 -20.06 21.14 -45.03
CA GLY A 163 -19.39 22.40 -44.73
C GLY A 163 -18.89 22.45 -43.29
N ALA A 164 -18.47 23.64 -42.87
CA ALA A 164 -18.05 23.90 -41.50
C ALA A 164 -19.28 23.89 -40.57
N PHE A 165 -19.19 23.12 -39.48
CA PHE A 165 -20.19 23.07 -38.42
C PHE A 165 -19.77 24.00 -37.28
N GLU A 166 -20.76 24.65 -36.67
CA GLU A 166 -20.59 25.44 -35.46
C GLU A 166 -20.44 24.49 -34.26
N ARG A 167 -19.54 24.80 -33.33
CA ARG A 167 -19.34 23.99 -32.12
C ARG A 167 -20.22 24.50 -30.99
N SER A 168 -20.73 23.57 -30.19
CA SER A 168 -21.40 23.84 -28.92
C SER A 168 -20.87 22.84 -27.90
N ASP A 169 -20.01 23.31 -26.99
CA ASP A 169 -19.46 22.48 -25.92
C ASP A 169 -20.40 22.58 -24.71
N ARG A 170 -20.99 21.45 -24.30
CA ARG A 170 -21.84 21.38 -23.10
C ARG A 170 -21.10 20.58 -22.03
N ARG A 171 -21.03 21.13 -20.82
CA ARG A 171 -20.48 20.40 -19.65
C ARG A 171 -21.41 19.23 -19.34
N SER A 172 -20.82 18.06 -19.10
CA SER A 172 -21.57 16.88 -18.66
C SER A 172 -21.70 16.97 -17.14
N VAL A 173 -22.94 16.88 -16.62
CA VAL A 173 -23.22 16.81 -15.18
C VAL A 173 -23.11 15.36 -14.65
N GLU A 174 -22.72 14.44 -15.52
CA GLU A 174 -22.49 13.03 -15.15
C GLU A 174 -21.26 12.92 -14.23
N GLN A 175 -21.51 12.52 -12.98
CA GLN A 175 -20.51 12.31 -11.91
C GLN A 175 -19.40 11.34 -12.35
N ASP A 176 -19.78 10.27 -13.08
CA ASP A 176 -18.95 9.12 -13.44
C ASP A 176 -17.69 9.39 -14.28
N LYS A 177 -17.45 10.63 -14.72
CA LYS A 177 -16.36 10.97 -15.67
C LYS A 177 -15.44 12.08 -15.20
N ILE A 178 -15.55 12.53 -13.95
CA ILE A 178 -14.60 13.49 -13.39
C ILE A 178 -13.23 12.81 -13.27
N LYS A 179 -12.20 13.43 -13.86
CA LYS A 179 -10.82 12.91 -13.82
C LYS A 179 -9.90 13.93 -13.20
N ILE A 180 -9.06 13.47 -12.28
CA ILE A 180 -7.99 14.28 -11.73
C ILE A 180 -6.79 14.18 -12.67
N VAL A 181 -6.33 15.33 -13.15
CA VAL A 181 -5.15 15.42 -14.02
C VAL A 181 -3.99 15.89 -13.16
N ARG A 182 -2.94 15.07 -13.13
CA ARG A 182 -1.64 15.44 -12.58
C ARG A 182 -0.78 15.98 -13.71
N TRP A 183 -0.25 17.17 -13.53
CA TRP A 183 0.58 17.83 -14.53
C TRP A 183 2.05 17.59 -14.25
N SER A 184 2.83 17.36 -15.30
CA SER A 184 4.28 17.28 -15.17
C SER A 184 4.85 18.64 -14.78
N PRO A 185 5.68 18.73 -13.71
CA PRO A 185 6.36 19.97 -13.35
C PRO A 185 7.23 20.56 -14.46
N HIS A 186 7.74 19.72 -15.39
CA HIS A 186 8.58 20.18 -16.51
C HIS A 186 7.84 21.08 -17.49
N GLU A 187 6.54 20.85 -17.66
CA GLU A 187 5.68 21.52 -18.63
C GLU A 187 5.05 22.80 -18.07
N ILE A 188 5.18 23.03 -16.76
CA ILE A 188 4.63 24.19 -16.07
C ILE A 188 5.67 25.30 -15.95
N ARG A 189 5.19 26.53 -16.08
CA ARG A 189 5.92 27.77 -15.79
C ARG A 189 5.14 28.56 -14.76
N LEU A 190 5.84 29.03 -13.74
CA LEU A 190 5.30 29.84 -12.68
C LEU A 190 5.71 31.29 -12.90
N LEU A 191 4.76 32.20 -12.74
CA LEU A 191 5.04 33.61 -12.53
C LEU A 191 4.60 33.93 -11.11
N TYR A 192 5.57 34.29 -10.28
CA TYR A 192 5.42 34.54 -8.87
C TYR A 192 5.63 36.02 -8.57
N HIS A 193 4.71 36.61 -7.81
CA HIS A 193 4.85 37.98 -7.33
C HIS A 193 5.59 37.99 -5.98
N PRO A 194 6.73 38.70 -5.85
CA PRO A 194 7.60 38.60 -4.67
C PRO A 194 7.02 39.20 -3.38
N VAL A 195 6.01 40.06 -3.48
CA VAL A 195 5.41 40.74 -2.32
C VAL A 195 4.07 40.12 -1.93
N SER A 196 3.19 39.89 -2.92
CA SER A 196 1.85 39.35 -2.69
C SER A 196 1.85 37.83 -2.53
N HIS A 197 2.96 37.17 -2.89
CA HIS A 197 3.07 35.72 -3.00
C HIS A 197 2.11 35.06 -4.02
N ASP A 198 1.37 35.87 -4.79
CA ASP A 198 0.46 35.38 -5.83
C ASP A 198 1.21 34.64 -6.92
N MET A 199 0.61 33.52 -7.36
CA MET A 199 1.15 32.67 -8.41
C MET A 199 0.19 32.58 -9.59
N SER A 200 0.74 32.71 -10.79
CA SER A 200 0.03 32.38 -12.01
C SER A 200 0.73 31.23 -12.74
N TYR A 201 -0.07 30.24 -13.10
CA TYR A 201 0.37 28.99 -13.71
C TYR A 201 0.20 29.08 -15.23
N TYR A 202 1.28 28.77 -15.94
CA TYR A 202 1.30 28.65 -17.38
C TYR A 202 1.70 27.23 -17.74
N TRP A 203 0.93 26.60 -18.63
CA TRP A 203 1.30 25.32 -19.21
C TRP A 203 1.81 25.50 -20.64
N ILE A 204 2.92 24.81 -20.93
CA ILE A 204 3.52 24.72 -22.25
C ILE A 204 3.05 23.40 -22.86
N PRO A 205 2.16 23.42 -23.86
CA PRO A 205 1.68 22.18 -24.46
C PRO A 205 2.83 21.39 -25.11
N PRO A 206 2.96 20.08 -24.84
CA PRO A 206 4.02 19.24 -25.41
C PRO A 206 4.02 19.22 -26.94
N ALA A 207 5.20 19.07 -27.53
CA ALA A 207 5.35 19.05 -28.99
C ALA A 207 4.57 17.90 -29.65
N ASP A 208 4.55 16.72 -29.02
CA ASP A 208 3.82 15.56 -29.52
C ASP A 208 2.31 15.79 -29.53
N PHE A 209 1.79 16.40 -28.46
CA PHE A 209 0.38 16.76 -28.36
C PHE A 209 -0.02 17.83 -29.39
N LYS A 210 0.80 18.85 -29.58
CA LYS A 210 0.60 19.86 -30.63
C LYS A 210 0.55 19.21 -32.02
N ARG A 211 1.43 18.24 -32.29
CA ARG A 211 1.47 17.50 -33.56
C ARG A 211 0.19 16.70 -33.78
N GLU A 212 -0.30 15.97 -32.78
CA GLU A 212 -1.53 15.17 -32.90
C GLU A 212 -2.79 16.01 -33.12
N ILE A 213 -2.87 17.20 -32.49
CA ILE A 213 -3.96 18.14 -32.74
C ILE A 213 -3.88 18.72 -34.16
N ARG A 214 -2.68 19.10 -34.62
CA ARG A 214 -2.47 19.60 -36.00
C ARG A 214 -2.79 18.55 -37.07
N LYS A 215 -2.55 17.26 -36.77
CA LYS A 215 -2.92 16.13 -37.65
C LYS A 215 -4.43 15.89 -37.74
N GLY A 216 -5.24 16.45 -36.83
CA GLY A 216 -6.68 16.25 -36.84
C GLY A 216 -7.13 14.95 -36.16
N ASN A 217 -6.35 14.41 -35.22
CA ASN A 217 -6.73 13.16 -34.54
C ASN A 217 -8.02 13.35 -33.73
N LYS A 218 -9.07 12.60 -34.11
CA LYS A 218 -10.44 12.73 -33.58
C LYS A 218 -10.52 12.57 -32.07
N PHE A 219 -9.69 11.68 -31.50
CA PHE A 219 -9.69 11.41 -30.05
C PHE A 219 -9.21 12.62 -29.24
N TYR A 220 -8.07 13.20 -29.64
CA TYR A 220 -7.52 14.37 -28.97
C TYR A 220 -8.44 15.58 -29.12
N ILE A 221 -9.00 15.80 -30.30
CA ILE A 221 -9.88 16.95 -30.53
C ILE A 221 -11.16 16.83 -29.71
N ALA A 222 -11.81 15.67 -29.70
CA ALA A 222 -13.06 15.49 -28.96
C ALA A 222 -12.90 15.69 -27.44
N THR A 223 -11.74 15.35 -26.88
CA THR A 223 -11.49 15.36 -25.44
C THR A 223 -10.88 16.68 -24.94
N THR A 224 -10.25 17.46 -25.81
CA THR A 224 -9.48 18.65 -25.38
C THR A 224 -10.36 19.90 -25.34
N PRO A 225 -10.34 20.66 -24.23
CA PRO A 225 -10.99 21.95 -24.13
C PRO A 225 -10.59 22.88 -25.26
N TRP A 226 -11.52 23.69 -25.74
CA TRP A 226 -11.26 24.51 -26.92
C TRP A 226 -10.26 25.63 -26.66
N GLU A 227 -10.21 26.14 -25.45
CA GLU A 227 -9.27 27.17 -25.02
C GLU A 227 -7.81 26.70 -25.22
N ILE A 228 -7.55 25.41 -25.02
CA ILE A 228 -6.25 24.79 -25.29
C ILE A 228 -6.00 24.70 -26.80
N ILE A 229 -7.00 24.30 -27.58
CA ILE A 229 -6.91 24.24 -29.06
C ILE A 229 -6.61 25.63 -29.63
N GLU A 230 -7.25 26.68 -29.12
CA GLU A 230 -6.95 28.07 -29.52
C GLU A 230 -5.55 28.51 -29.12
N ALA A 231 -5.08 28.15 -27.92
CA ALA A 231 -3.72 28.45 -27.49
C ALA A 231 -2.69 27.80 -28.43
N ILE A 232 -2.95 26.57 -28.90
CA ILE A 232 -2.10 25.89 -29.88
C ILE A 232 -2.19 26.54 -31.26
N ARG A 233 -3.38 26.97 -31.70
CA ARG A 233 -3.56 27.70 -32.96
C ARG A 233 -2.77 29.01 -32.96
N LYS A 234 -2.72 29.70 -31.83
CA LYS A 234 -1.99 30.97 -31.64
C LYS A 234 -0.51 30.78 -31.25
N ASP A 235 -0.06 29.55 -31.06
CA ASP A 235 1.27 29.19 -30.53
C ASP A 235 1.64 29.94 -29.23
N GLN A 236 0.68 30.10 -28.32
CA GLN A 236 0.85 30.75 -27.01
C GLN A 236 0.85 29.74 -25.86
N TRP A 237 1.38 30.14 -24.70
CA TRP A 237 1.28 29.35 -23.47
C TRP A 237 -0.13 29.47 -22.88
N PHE A 238 -0.64 28.35 -22.35
CA PHE A 238 -1.96 28.32 -21.76
C PHE A 238 -1.89 28.81 -20.31
N LYS A 239 -2.59 29.89 -19.98
CA LYS A 239 -2.68 30.42 -18.60
C LYS A 239 -3.89 29.81 -17.90
N PHE A 240 -3.69 29.19 -16.74
CA PHE A 240 -4.80 28.72 -15.93
C PHE A 240 -5.49 29.86 -15.20
N HIS A 241 -6.80 29.71 -15.00
CA HIS A 241 -7.54 30.60 -14.12
C HIS A 241 -7.10 30.38 -12.65
N PRO A 242 -7.03 31.44 -11.82
CA PRO A 242 -6.74 31.29 -10.39
C PRO A 242 -7.68 30.27 -9.73
N GLY A 243 -7.15 29.41 -8.87
CA GLY A 243 -7.91 28.39 -8.14
C GLY A 243 -8.20 27.09 -8.91
N VAL A 244 -7.93 27.00 -10.22
CA VAL A 244 -8.15 25.75 -11.00
C VAL A 244 -7.02 24.73 -10.83
N ILE A 245 -5.83 25.19 -10.46
CA ILE A 245 -4.69 24.33 -10.13
C ILE A 245 -4.39 24.44 -8.66
N TYR A 246 -4.26 23.29 -8.02
CA TYR A 246 -3.65 23.18 -6.71
C TYR A 246 -2.18 22.83 -6.83
N HIS A 247 -1.32 23.66 -6.25
CA HIS A 247 0.12 23.48 -6.19
C HIS A 247 0.55 23.11 -4.77
N VAL A 248 0.91 21.84 -4.59
CA VAL A 248 1.60 21.39 -3.39
C VAL A 248 3.07 21.74 -3.56
N LYS A 249 3.64 22.57 -2.68
CA LYS A 249 5.06 22.93 -2.73
C LYS A 249 5.73 22.67 -1.39
N GLU A 250 6.96 22.20 -1.43
CA GLU A 250 7.83 22.18 -0.26
C GLU A 250 8.42 23.58 -0.04
N GLU A 251 8.07 24.21 1.07
CA GLU A 251 8.56 25.54 1.39
C GLU A 251 10.03 25.50 1.80
N THR A 252 10.77 26.52 1.38
CA THR A 252 12.21 26.64 1.63
C THR A 252 12.47 27.78 2.60
N ILE A 253 13.68 27.86 3.13
CA ILE A 253 14.08 28.97 4.00
C ILE A 253 13.84 30.32 3.30
N ALA A 254 13.32 31.30 4.04
CA ALA A 254 12.91 32.60 3.50
C ALA A 254 14.03 33.37 2.74
N GLY A 255 15.29 33.06 3.00
CA GLY A 255 16.44 33.66 2.30
C GLY A 255 16.65 33.16 0.87
N VAL A 256 16.10 32.00 0.49
CA VAL A 256 16.26 31.44 -0.85
C VAL A 256 15.13 31.94 -1.75
N ARG A 257 15.49 32.73 -2.77
CA ARG A 257 14.53 33.17 -3.79
C ARG A 257 14.18 32.01 -4.70
N ASN A 258 13.11 31.32 -4.38
CA ASN A 258 12.62 30.15 -5.09
C ASN A 258 11.59 30.48 -6.20
N ALA A 259 11.23 31.75 -6.39
CA ALA A 259 10.29 32.21 -7.42
C ALA A 259 8.98 31.39 -7.46
N GLY A 260 8.52 30.94 -6.29
CA GLY A 260 7.31 30.15 -6.11
C GLY A 260 7.48 28.63 -6.22
N TRP A 261 8.66 28.13 -6.59
CA TRP A 261 8.93 26.70 -6.64
C TRP A 261 9.30 26.10 -5.28
N GLY A 262 8.90 24.86 -5.03
CA GLY A 262 9.50 24.04 -3.97
C GLY A 262 10.85 23.48 -4.39
N ILE A 263 11.79 23.37 -3.45
CA ILE A 263 13.07 22.70 -3.70
C ILE A 263 12.96 21.27 -3.17
N PRO A 264 13.15 20.23 -4.01
CA PRO A 264 13.09 18.85 -3.56
C PRO A 264 14.17 18.50 -2.53
N ARG A 265 13.82 17.66 -1.54
CA ARG A 265 14.75 17.10 -0.54
C ARG A 265 15.93 16.34 -1.14
N ILE A 266 15.80 15.80 -2.35
CA ILE A 266 16.91 15.17 -3.07
C ILE A 266 18.04 16.18 -3.32
N MET A 267 17.71 17.46 -3.54
CA MET A 267 18.71 18.49 -3.81
C MET A 267 19.57 18.80 -2.58
N SER A 268 18.99 18.81 -1.37
CA SER A 268 19.77 19.00 -0.14
C SER A 268 20.73 17.84 0.08
N ASN A 269 20.35 16.63 -0.33
CA ASN A 269 21.11 15.41 -0.06
C ASN A 269 21.80 14.86 -1.32
N PHE A 270 21.94 15.68 -2.37
CA PHE A 270 22.49 15.26 -3.65
C PHE A 270 23.93 14.74 -3.51
N LYS A 271 24.73 15.38 -2.65
CA LYS A 271 26.12 14.95 -2.37
C LYS A 271 26.17 13.52 -1.80
N GLN A 272 25.25 13.19 -0.89
CA GLN A 272 25.16 11.87 -0.30
C GLN A 272 24.66 10.82 -1.30
N ALA A 273 23.67 11.18 -2.13
CA ALA A 273 23.23 10.32 -3.23
C ALA A 273 24.39 10.00 -4.21
N TRP A 274 25.18 11.03 -4.54
CA TRP A 274 26.35 10.88 -5.39
C TRP A 274 27.40 9.96 -4.75
N TYR A 275 27.69 10.14 -3.47
CA TYR A 275 28.64 9.30 -2.73
C TYR A 275 28.24 7.81 -2.77
N VAL A 276 27.00 7.49 -2.45
CA VAL A 276 26.47 6.11 -2.53
C VAL A 276 26.60 5.55 -3.95
N GLN A 277 26.35 6.36 -4.98
CA GLN A 277 26.48 5.92 -6.37
C GLN A 277 27.93 5.65 -6.78
N VAL A 278 28.89 6.45 -6.29
CA VAL A 278 30.32 6.21 -6.50
C VAL A 278 30.76 4.90 -5.85
N LEU A 279 30.32 4.63 -4.61
CA LEU A 279 30.61 3.36 -3.93
C LEU A 279 30.03 2.15 -4.67
N LYS A 280 28.79 2.26 -5.19
CA LYS A 280 28.19 1.20 -6.01
C LYS A 280 28.99 0.92 -7.27
N ARG A 281 29.42 1.97 -7.98
CA ARG A 281 30.28 1.85 -9.17
C ARG A 281 31.65 1.24 -8.83
N TYR A 282 32.21 1.58 -7.68
CA TYR A 282 33.46 0.99 -7.20
C TYR A 282 33.32 -0.52 -6.97
N ASN A 283 32.24 -0.96 -6.29
CA ASN A 283 31.95 -2.38 -6.10
C ASN A 283 31.67 -3.12 -7.41
N GLU A 284 31.01 -2.48 -8.38
CA GLU A 284 30.82 -3.05 -9.72
C GLU A 284 32.17 -3.28 -10.43
N ALA A 285 33.08 -2.30 -10.37
CA ALA A 285 34.43 -2.45 -10.94
C ALA A 285 35.21 -3.58 -10.26
N ILE A 286 35.13 -3.69 -8.92
CA ILE A 286 35.73 -4.81 -8.19
C ILE A 286 35.11 -6.14 -8.61
N GLY A 287 33.79 -6.16 -8.78
CA GLY A 287 33.04 -7.33 -9.21
C GLY A 287 33.50 -7.87 -10.57
N LEU A 288 33.78 -6.97 -11.51
CA LEU A 288 34.21 -7.31 -12.86
C LEU A 288 35.68 -7.76 -12.91
N ASP A 289 36.57 -7.17 -12.12
CA ASP A 289 38.02 -7.36 -12.24
C ASP A 289 38.62 -8.33 -11.20
N TYR A 290 38.08 -8.37 -9.97
CA TYR A 290 38.74 -9.04 -8.83
C TYR A 290 38.01 -10.29 -8.29
N ILE A 291 36.85 -10.67 -8.85
CA ILE A 291 36.12 -11.87 -8.40
C ILE A 291 36.71 -13.17 -8.95
N VAL A 292 37.13 -13.18 -10.22
CA VAL A 292 37.73 -14.38 -10.83
C VAL A 292 39.24 -14.28 -10.65
N PRO A 293 39.85 -15.12 -9.80
CA PRO A 293 41.30 -15.09 -9.62
C PRO A 293 41.96 -15.45 -10.95
N PHE A 294 42.94 -14.64 -11.38
CA PHE A 294 43.80 -15.00 -12.48
C PHE A 294 44.75 -16.11 -12.01
N ARG A 295 44.46 -17.33 -12.44
CA ARG A 295 45.19 -18.53 -12.00
C ARG A 295 46.47 -18.65 -12.79
N VAL A 296 47.60 -18.35 -12.16
CA VAL A 296 48.91 -18.57 -12.75
C VAL A 296 49.50 -19.84 -12.16
N ILE A 297 49.88 -20.72 -13.07
CA ILE A 297 50.52 -21.99 -12.75
C ILE A 297 51.96 -21.87 -13.22
N THR A 298 52.90 -21.85 -12.28
CA THR A 298 54.33 -21.75 -12.57
C THR A 298 55.06 -23.02 -12.13
N PRO A 299 56.13 -23.43 -12.83
CA PRO A 299 57.02 -24.47 -12.35
C PRO A 299 57.69 -24.00 -11.05
N ALA A 300 57.58 -24.77 -9.97
CA ALA A 300 58.29 -24.49 -8.73
C ALA A 300 59.71 -25.05 -8.78
N LYS A 301 60.67 -24.38 -8.12
CA LYS A 301 62.03 -24.87 -7.94
C LYS A 301 61.99 -26.14 -7.09
N GLY A 302 62.60 -27.23 -7.57
CA GLY A 302 62.63 -28.51 -6.84
C GLY A 302 63.35 -28.39 -5.47
N PRO A 303 62.97 -29.18 -4.45
CA PRO A 303 63.55 -29.13 -3.12
C PRO A 303 64.88 -29.91 -3.04
N GLY A 304 65.84 -29.55 -3.89
CA GLY A 304 67.18 -30.11 -3.93
C GLY A 304 68.22 -29.00 -4.01
N THR A 305 69.22 -29.03 -3.15
CA THR A 305 70.35 -28.07 -3.06
C THR A 305 71.35 -28.19 -4.21
N GLY A 306 70.91 -28.60 -5.41
CA GLY A 306 71.73 -28.73 -6.60
C GLY A 306 70.92 -28.48 -7.87
N GLU A 307 71.23 -27.37 -8.53
CA GLU A 307 70.92 -26.93 -9.90
C GLU A 307 70.24 -27.93 -10.86
N VAL A 308 68.94 -28.16 -10.69
CA VAL A 308 68.07 -28.56 -11.81
C VAL A 308 66.92 -27.56 -11.88
N ASP A 309 67.23 -26.37 -12.37
CA ASP A 309 66.24 -25.34 -12.63
C ASP A 309 65.47 -25.70 -13.93
N PRO A 310 64.14 -25.95 -13.88
CA PRO A 310 63.34 -26.41 -15.01
C PRO A 310 63.39 -25.49 -16.23
N LEU A 311 63.73 -24.22 -16.02
CA LEU A 311 63.87 -23.20 -17.07
C LEU A 311 65.06 -23.45 -17.99
N TYR A 312 66.08 -24.18 -17.53
CA TYR A 312 67.32 -24.41 -18.29
C TYR A 312 67.33 -25.76 -19.04
N HIS A 313 66.55 -26.74 -18.61
CA HIS A 313 66.62 -28.11 -19.14
C HIS A 313 65.38 -28.58 -19.90
N THR A 314 64.27 -27.82 -19.88
CA THR A 314 63.02 -28.24 -20.55
C THR A 314 62.42 -27.11 -21.38
N ASN A 315 61.89 -27.43 -22.56
CA ASN A 315 61.15 -26.46 -23.37
C ASN A 315 59.83 -26.09 -22.67
N ILE A 316 59.74 -24.86 -22.17
CA ILE A 316 58.57 -24.29 -21.45
C ILE A 316 57.28 -24.39 -22.29
N GLY A 317 57.38 -24.30 -23.61
CA GLY A 317 56.23 -24.47 -24.50
C GLY A 317 55.63 -25.89 -24.45
N SER A 318 56.47 -26.91 -24.32
CA SER A 318 56.01 -28.31 -24.17
C SER A 318 55.40 -28.56 -22.78
N PHE A 319 55.89 -27.86 -21.76
CA PHE A 319 55.33 -27.90 -20.41
C PHE A 319 53.93 -27.27 -20.36
N LEU A 320 53.76 -26.08 -20.93
CA LEU A 320 52.47 -25.39 -20.99
C LEU A 320 51.42 -26.22 -21.74
N GLY A 321 51.79 -26.83 -22.87
CA GLY A 321 50.92 -27.74 -23.61
C GLY A 321 50.49 -28.98 -22.81
N ARG A 322 51.40 -29.57 -22.02
CA ARG A 322 51.10 -30.70 -21.13
C ARG A 322 50.17 -30.28 -20.00
N VAL A 323 50.44 -29.16 -19.32
CA VAL A 323 49.61 -28.66 -18.20
C VAL A 323 48.19 -28.34 -18.67
N LEU A 324 48.04 -27.64 -19.79
CA LEU A 324 46.71 -27.36 -20.37
C LEU A 324 45.98 -28.65 -20.77
N GLY A 325 46.70 -29.62 -21.36
CA GLY A 325 46.15 -30.93 -21.68
C GLY A 325 45.70 -31.73 -20.45
N MET A 326 46.44 -31.65 -19.34
CA MET A 326 46.06 -32.27 -18.05
C MET A 326 44.82 -31.59 -17.46
N ILE A 327 44.73 -30.26 -17.49
CA ILE A 327 43.54 -29.53 -17.04
C ILE A 327 42.32 -29.91 -17.90
N GLN A 328 42.48 -30.02 -19.23
CA GLN A 328 41.40 -30.37 -20.13
C GLN A 328 40.92 -31.82 -19.94
N LYS A 329 41.85 -32.76 -19.71
CA LYS A 329 41.53 -34.15 -19.39
C LYS A 329 40.86 -34.28 -18.01
N HIS A 330 41.36 -33.56 -17.01
CA HIS A 330 40.78 -33.53 -15.67
C HIS A 330 39.36 -32.93 -15.64
N ARG A 331 39.06 -31.96 -16.53
CA ARG A 331 37.68 -31.46 -16.73
C ARG A 331 36.73 -32.50 -17.33
N ARG A 332 37.25 -33.52 -18.04
CA ARG A 332 36.45 -34.61 -18.63
C ARG A 332 36.38 -35.84 -17.73
N ASP A 333 37.45 -36.14 -16.99
CA ASP A 333 37.52 -37.21 -16.01
C ASP A 333 38.28 -36.75 -14.75
N PRO A 334 37.56 -36.48 -13.64
CA PRO A 334 38.17 -35.98 -12.41
C PRO A 334 38.99 -37.04 -11.65
N ALA A 335 38.87 -38.34 -12.00
CA ALA A 335 39.60 -39.42 -11.33
C ALA A 335 40.92 -39.80 -12.01
N GLN A 336 41.26 -39.15 -13.13
CA GLN A 336 42.47 -39.46 -13.87
C GLN A 336 43.73 -39.01 -13.10
N TRP A 337 44.71 -39.92 -13.03
CA TRP A 337 46.01 -39.66 -12.43
C TRP A 337 46.86 -38.81 -13.39
N ASN A 338 47.27 -37.64 -12.93
CA ASN A 338 48.12 -36.71 -13.67
C ASN A 338 49.46 -36.60 -12.95
N ALA A 339 50.56 -36.84 -13.67
CA ALA A 339 51.91 -36.81 -13.12
C ALA A 339 52.75 -35.74 -13.82
N LEU A 340 53.54 -35.01 -13.05
CA LEU A 340 54.48 -34.00 -13.53
C LEU A 340 55.88 -34.26 -12.96
N PRO A 341 56.94 -34.00 -13.74
CA PRO A 341 58.32 -34.26 -13.33
C PRO A 341 58.86 -33.24 -12.31
N PHE A 342 58.17 -32.13 -12.09
CA PHE A 342 58.55 -31.10 -11.13
C PHE A 342 57.32 -30.54 -10.41
N PRO A 343 57.49 -30.02 -9.18
CA PRO A 343 56.38 -29.42 -8.43
C PRO A 343 55.82 -28.19 -9.15
N ILE A 344 54.50 -28.01 -9.11
CA ILE A 344 53.84 -26.82 -9.65
C ILE A 344 53.45 -25.91 -8.50
N GLN A 345 53.67 -24.62 -8.65
CA GLN A 345 53.15 -23.60 -7.74
C GLN A 345 51.89 -23.00 -8.33
N TYR A 346 50.81 -23.05 -7.56
CA TYR A 346 49.60 -22.31 -7.84
C TYR A 346 49.73 -20.93 -7.21
N GLN A 347 49.75 -19.89 -8.03
CA GLN A 347 49.68 -18.51 -7.58
C GLN A 347 48.41 -17.89 -8.15
N ALA A 348 47.45 -17.61 -7.27
CA ALA A 348 46.31 -16.78 -7.63
C ALA A 348 46.79 -15.32 -7.61
N LEU A 349 46.89 -14.70 -8.78
CA LEU A 349 46.99 -13.26 -8.92
C LEU A 349 45.55 -12.75 -8.90
N SER A 350 45.17 -12.00 -7.88
CA SER A 350 43.78 -11.63 -7.57
C SER A 350 42.98 -12.72 -6.84
N GLY A 351 41.87 -12.33 -6.23
CA GLY A 351 41.02 -13.17 -5.35
C GLY A 351 40.65 -12.52 -4.01
N GLU A 352 41.19 -11.36 -3.68
CA GLU A 352 40.87 -10.58 -2.46
C GLU A 352 39.68 -9.62 -2.66
N GLY A 353 38.77 -9.92 -3.61
CA GLY A 353 37.63 -9.05 -3.91
C GLY A 353 36.68 -8.82 -2.73
N LYS A 354 36.70 -9.71 -1.73
CA LYS A 354 35.89 -9.57 -0.50
C LYS A 354 36.42 -8.48 0.43
N ASP A 355 37.72 -8.34 0.56
CA ASP A 355 38.33 -7.34 1.46
C ASP A 355 38.36 -5.95 0.81
N LEU A 356 38.37 -5.91 -0.53
CA LEU A 356 38.36 -4.67 -1.31
C LEU A 356 36.97 -4.04 -1.45
N ALA A 357 35.89 -4.80 -1.23
CA ALA A 357 34.50 -4.33 -1.36
C ALA A 357 33.85 -4.16 0.02
N PRO A 358 34.02 -3.01 0.71
CA PRO A 358 33.41 -2.78 2.01
C PRO A 358 31.89 -2.55 1.86
N THR A 359 31.11 -3.60 2.05
CA THR A 359 29.64 -3.54 2.12
C THR A 359 29.16 -2.64 3.27
N GLU A 360 29.95 -2.53 4.34
CA GLU A 360 29.68 -1.69 5.51
C GLU A 360 29.65 -0.20 5.17
N LEU A 361 30.56 0.28 4.30
CA LEU A 361 30.56 1.68 3.87
C LEU A 361 29.35 2.02 3.01
N ILE A 362 28.88 1.08 2.19
CA ILE A 362 27.64 1.26 1.43
C ILE A 362 26.45 1.31 2.37
N ALA A 363 26.36 0.39 3.33
CA ALA A 363 25.27 0.36 4.30
C ALA A 363 25.22 1.66 5.13
N ALA A 364 26.36 2.08 5.68
CA ALA A 364 26.47 3.33 6.44
C ALA A 364 26.12 4.55 5.58
N GLY A 365 26.61 4.62 4.34
CA GLY A 365 26.28 5.71 3.41
C GLY A 365 24.80 5.71 3.01
N THR A 366 24.17 4.54 2.86
CA THR A 366 22.72 4.47 2.59
C THR A 366 21.89 4.86 3.81
N ASP A 367 22.33 4.52 5.02
CA ASP A 367 21.65 4.92 6.25
C ASP A 367 21.74 6.44 6.44
N GLU A 368 22.93 7.03 6.33
CA GLU A 368 23.10 8.48 6.41
C GLU A 368 22.28 9.22 5.34
N PHE A 369 22.25 8.69 4.12
CA PHE A 369 21.42 9.25 3.04
C PHE A 369 19.93 9.23 3.37
N LEU A 370 19.42 8.15 3.98
CA LEU A 370 18.01 8.03 4.33
C LEU A 370 17.66 8.86 5.59
N ASP A 371 18.50 8.80 6.62
CA ASP A 371 18.31 9.56 7.86
C ASP A 371 18.33 11.07 7.59
N SER A 372 19.23 11.55 6.72
CA SER A 372 19.29 12.96 6.31
C SER A 372 18.06 13.44 5.54
N MET A 373 17.27 12.53 4.95
CA MET A 373 16.00 12.87 4.31
C MET A 373 14.81 12.82 5.29
N GLY A 374 15.05 12.43 6.55
CA GLY A 374 14.02 12.26 7.57
C GLY A 374 13.34 10.88 7.54
N PHE A 375 13.95 9.87 6.90
CA PHE A 375 13.49 8.48 6.98
C PHE A 375 14.11 7.81 8.21
N PRO A 376 13.33 7.41 9.22
CA PRO A 376 13.88 6.66 10.34
C PRO A 376 14.32 5.26 9.87
N ALA A 377 15.56 4.89 10.18
CA ALA A 377 16.15 3.59 9.82
C ALA A 377 15.27 2.38 10.18
N GLU A 378 14.54 2.44 11.30
CA GLU A 378 13.65 1.35 11.75
C GLU A 378 12.43 1.14 10.82
N LEU A 379 11.88 2.19 10.23
CA LEU A 379 10.72 2.11 9.33
C LEU A 379 11.11 1.56 7.95
N PHE A 380 12.30 1.93 7.47
CA PHE A 380 12.81 1.40 6.20
C PHE A 380 13.24 -0.07 6.34
N ARG A 381 13.94 -0.43 7.42
CA ARG A 381 14.38 -1.81 7.69
C ARG A 381 13.25 -2.73 8.16
N ALA A 382 12.11 -2.16 8.56
CA ALA A 382 10.93 -2.89 9.04
C ALA A 382 11.22 -3.81 10.25
N THR A 383 12.32 -3.55 10.97
CA THR A 383 12.67 -4.23 12.22
C THR A 383 12.21 -3.36 13.39
N LEU A 384 10.90 -3.13 13.50
CA LEU A 384 10.34 -2.37 14.62
C LEU A 384 10.42 -3.26 15.87
N SER A 385 11.36 -2.95 16.77
CA SER A 385 11.32 -3.50 18.12
C SER A 385 10.11 -2.92 18.84
N VAL A 386 9.25 -3.81 19.37
CA VAL A 386 7.90 -3.48 19.87
C VAL A 386 7.90 -2.45 21.03
N GLN A 387 9.04 -2.21 21.68
CA GLN A 387 9.16 -1.38 22.87
C GLN A 387 9.41 0.12 22.56
N ALA A 388 10.05 0.47 21.44
CA ALA A 388 10.36 1.86 21.07
C ALA A 388 9.43 2.45 20.00
N ALA A 389 8.63 1.60 19.35
CA ALA A 389 7.76 1.97 18.23
C ALA A 389 6.87 3.20 18.49
N PRO A 390 6.14 3.35 19.63
CA PRO A 390 5.19 4.46 19.77
C PRO A 390 5.85 5.84 19.94
N MET A 391 7.04 5.94 20.56
CA MET A 391 7.73 7.22 20.70
C MET A 391 8.38 7.66 19.38
N ALA A 392 9.00 6.71 18.66
CA ALA A 392 9.60 6.96 17.35
C ALA A 392 8.55 7.37 16.32
N LEU A 393 7.37 6.70 16.32
CA LEU A 393 6.26 7.05 15.44
C LEU A 393 5.69 8.45 15.72
N ARG A 394 5.53 8.85 16.99
CA ARG A 394 5.08 10.21 17.33
C ARG A 394 6.05 11.30 16.87
N LEU A 395 7.35 11.06 17.02
CA LEU A 395 8.37 11.99 16.53
C LEU A 395 8.31 12.07 15.00
N PHE A 396 8.19 10.92 14.34
CA PHE A 396 8.03 10.81 12.89
C PHE A 396 6.77 11.55 12.38
N GLU A 397 5.61 11.37 13.01
CA GLU A 397 4.41 12.12 12.63
C GLU A 397 4.60 13.63 12.78
N ARG A 398 5.31 14.06 13.82
CA ARG A 398 5.57 15.48 14.07
C ARG A 398 6.49 16.11 13.02
N THR A 399 7.49 15.37 12.52
CA THR A 399 8.38 15.88 11.45
C THR A 399 7.64 16.07 10.13
N TRP A 400 6.65 15.22 9.83
CA TRP A 400 5.89 15.23 8.57
C TRP A 400 4.54 15.98 8.63
N THR A 401 4.32 16.82 9.63
CA THR A 401 3.10 17.64 9.77
C THR A 401 2.77 18.50 8.54
N HIS A 402 3.79 19.03 7.89
CA HIS A 402 3.66 19.84 6.67
C HIS A 402 3.11 19.04 5.48
N LEU A 403 3.49 17.77 5.34
CA LEU A 403 2.94 16.88 4.29
C LEU A 403 1.45 16.65 4.53
N ILE A 404 1.06 16.31 5.76
CA ILE A 404 -0.35 16.08 6.14
C ILE A 404 -1.18 17.35 5.92
N SER A 405 -0.67 18.51 6.33
CA SER A 405 -1.36 19.78 6.12
C SER A 405 -1.54 20.09 4.63
N ALA A 406 -0.55 19.77 3.81
CA ALA A 406 -0.65 20.02 2.37
C ALA A 406 -1.62 19.07 1.67
N LEU A 407 -1.68 17.79 2.10
CA LEU A 407 -2.67 16.82 1.63
C LEU A 407 -4.09 17.19 2.09
N ASN A 408 -4.28 17.61 3.33
CA ASN A 408 -5.59 18.09 3.81
C ASN A 408 -6.05 19.35 3.06
N GLY A 409 -5.13 20.29 2.79
CA GLY A 409 -5.44 21.45 1.96
C GLY A 409 -5.86 21.07 0.54
N TRP A 410 -5.24 20.04 -0.04
CA TRP A 410 -5.62 19.51 -1.35
C TRP A 410 -7.01 18.86 -1.31
N ILE A 411 -7.33 18.11 -0.26
CA ILE A 411 -8.64 17.47 -0.07
C ILE A 411 -9.74 18.53 0.00
N ASN A 412 -9.56 19.58 0.81
CA ASN A 412 -10.54 20.67 0.91
C ASN A 412 -10.71 21.40 -0.42
N TRP A 413 -9.61 21.74 -1.11
CA TRP A 413 -9.68 22.32 -2.44
C TRP A 413 -10.42 21.40 -3.43
N PHE A 414 -10.17 20.09 -3.38
CA PHE A 414 -10.86 19.12 -4.23
C PHE A 414 -12.37 19.11 -3.95
N PHE A 415 -12.78 19.11 -2.67
CA PHE A 415 -14.20 19.20 -2.32
C PHE A 415 -14.82 20.49 -2.80
N GLU A 416 -14.20 21.65 -2.59
CA GLU A 416 -14.69 22.94 -3.11
C GLU A 416 -14.89 22.88 -4.64
N GLN A 417 -13.95 22.31 -5.39
CA GLN A 417 -14.08 22.18 -6.84
C GLN A 417 -15.20 21.21 -7.24
N VAL A 418 -15.33 20.08 -6.56
CA VAL A 418 -16.39 19.10 -6.84
C VAL A 418 -17.76 19.68 -6.51
N THR A 419 -17.91 20.35 -5.38
CA THR A 419 -19.15 21.00 -4.95
C THR A 419 -19.57 22.09 -5.94
N ASN A 420 -18.64 22.93 -6.39
CA ASN A 420 -18.91 23.94 -7.42
C ASN A 420 -19.35 23.33 -8.78
N VAL A 421 -18.89 22.12 -9.11
CA VAL A 421 -19.21 21.46 -10.39
C VAL A 421 -20.51 20.68 -10.34
N LEU A 422 -20.76 19.98 -9.23
CA LEU A 422 -21.93 19.12 -9.03
C LEU A 422 -23.09 19.84 -8.34
N ASN A 423 -22.85 21.04 -7.81
CA ASN A 423 -23.81 21.85 -7.06
C ASN A 423 -24.40 21.07 -5.86
N TRP A 424 -23.51 20.43 -5.11
CA TRP A 424 -23.81 19.72 -3.85
C TRP A 424 -23.67 20.66 -2.64
N GLU A 425 -23.88 20.18 -1.41
CA GLU A 425 -23.54 20.97 -0.22
C GLU A 425 -22.01 21.01 -0.01
N ASP A 426 -21.53 22.10 0.58
CA ASP A 426 -20.12 22.31 0.89
C ASP A 426 -19.71 21.39 2.05
N ILE A 427 -18.70 20.56 1.83
CA ILE A 427 -18.16 19.63 2.82
C ILE A 427 -16.67 19.87 2.98
N SER A 428 -16.20 19.95 4.22
CA SER A 428 -14.76 19.86 4.53
C SER A 428 -14.38 18.43 4.90
N GLY A 429 -13.21 18.00 4.45
CA GLY A 429 -12.71 16.68 4.77
C GLY A 429 -11.26 16.69 5.22
N ARG A 430 -10.95 15.81 6.17
CA ARG A 430 -9.64 15.71 6.79
C ARG A 430 -9.20 14.26 6.84
N LEU A 431 -7.91 14.00 6.65
CA LEU A 431 -7.34 12.70 6.93
C LEU A 431 -7.36 12.41 8.43
N GLN A 432 -7.86 11.23 8.81
CA GLN A 432 -7.85 10.76 10.19
C GLN A 432 -6.39 10.66 10.69
N PRO A 433 -6.05 11.21 11.87
CA PRO A 433 -4.68 11.11 12.38
C PRO A 433 -4.32 9.64 12.68
N THR A 434 -3.14 9.22 12.22
CA THR A 434 -2.56 7.87 12.41
C THR A 434 -2.42 7.46 13.88
N THR A 435 -2.12 8.41 14.77
CA THR A 435 -2.18 8.21 16.24
C THR A 435 -3.49 7.62 16.77
N LEU A 436 -4.64 8.02 16.20
CA LEU A 436 -5.93 7.50 16.64
C LEU A 436 -6.16 6.06 16.13
N ALA A 437 -5.53 5.70 15.02
CA ALA A 437 -5.64 4.39 14.41
C ALA A 437 -4.75 3.32 15.08
N GLU A 438 -3.60 3.70 15.67
CA GLU A 438 -2.61 2.72 16.17
C GLU A 438 -2.52 2.59 17.70
N ASP A 439 -3.02 3.54 18.49
CA ASP A 439 -2.87 3.53 19.95
C ASP A 439 -3.90 2.58 20.64
N ILE A 440 -3.44 1.37 21.00
CA ILE A 440 -4.23 0.34 21.68
C ILE A 440 -4.74 0.82 23.05
N GLU A 441 -3.95 1.62 23.76
CA GLU A 441 -4.31 2.11 25.09
C GLU A 441 -5.45 3.13 25.00
N LYS A 442 -5.35 4.06 24.04
CA LYS A 442 -6.43 5.02 23.77
C LYS A 442 -7.72 4.34 23.36
N LYS A 443 -7.64 3.28 22.55
CA LYS A 443 -8.79 2.44 22.15
C LYS A 443 -9.42 1.72 23.35
N GLN A 444 -8.61 1.17 24.26
CA GLN A 444 -9.10 0.51 25.47
C GLN A 444 -9.78 1.50 26.42
N ILE A 445 -9.20 2.68 26.62
CA ILE A 445 -9.78 3.75 27.43
C ILE A 445 -11.09 4.26 26.80
N GLN A 446 -11.14 4.43 25.48
CA GLN A 446 -12.38 4.83 24.79
C GLN A 446 -13.48 3.77 24.90
N LEU A 447 -13.14 2.48 24.84
CA LEU A 447 -14.08 1.39 25.09
C LEU A 447 -14.58 1.40 26.54
N GLN A 448 -13.70 1.68 27.50
CA GLN A 448 -14.08 1.84 28.90
C GLN A 448 -15.00 3.06 29.09
N LEU A 449 -14.71 4.20 28.46
CA LEU A 449 -15.54 5.40 28.50
C LEU A 449 -16.90 5.23 27.80
N ALA A 450 -16.97 4.45 26.72
CA ALA A 450 -18.22 4.05 26.10
C ALA A 450 -19.03 3.09 26.98
N SER A 451 -18.37 2.15 27.66
CA SER A 451 -19.02 1.27 28.65
C SER A 451 -19.58 2.07 29.83
N ALA A 452 -18.90 3.15 30.21
CA ALA A 452 -19.31 4.10 31.24
C ALA A 452 -20.35 5.14 30.75
N GLN A 453 -20.79 5.06 29.48
CA GLN A 453 -21.71 6.00 28.83
C GLN A 453 -21.25 7.47 28.80
N GLN A 454 -19.99 7.76 29.10
CA GLN A 454 -19.47 9.13 29.12
C GLN A 454 -19.12 9.67 27.74
N VAL A 455 -18.91 8.78 26.76
CA VAL A 455 -18.62 9.13 25.37
C VAL A 455 -19.67 8.48 24.47
N SER A 456 -20.08 9.19 23.42
CA SER A 456 -21.02 8.63 22.43
C SER A 456 -20.43 7.35 21.83
N LYS A 457 -21.25 6.31 21.68
CA LYS A 457 -20.83 5.05 21.07
C LYS A 457 -20.26 5.26 19.67
N GLN A 458 -20.76 6.26 18.92
CA GLN A 458 -20.20 6.64 17.62
C GLN A 458 -18.75 7.09 17.71
N THR A 459 -18.45 8.00 18.63
CA THR A 459 -17.10 8.54 18.83
C THR A 459 -16.15 7.47 19.37
N ALA A 460 -16.65 6.55 20.20
CA ALA A 460 -15.84 5.48 20.76
C ALA A 460 -15.53 4.35 19.76
N TYR A 461 -16.44 4.05 18.83
CA TYR A 461 -16.25 3.00 17.82
C TYR A 461 -15.63 3.51 16.51
N SER A 462 -15.69 4.81 16.23
CA SER A 462 -15.04 5.46 15.08
C SER A 462 -13.53 5.10 14.92
N PRO A 463 -12.69 5.12 15.98
CA PRO A 463 -11.28 4.68 15.93
C PRO A 463 -11.07 3.20 15.57
N PHE A 464 -12.09 2.36 15.77
CA PHE A 464 -12.06 0.95 15.35
C PHE A 464 -12.47 0.78 13.89
N GLY A 465 -12.81 1.87 13.20
CA GLY A 465 -13.30 1.86 11.83
C GLY A 465 -14.73 1.32 11.70
N ILE A 466 -15.46 1.18 12.81
CA ILE A 466 -16.83 0.70 12.85
C ILE A 466 -17.77 1.90 12.93
N ASN A 467 -18.49 2.15 11.83
CA ASN A 467 -19.55 3.13 11.80
C ASN A 467 -20.74 2.64 12.63
N TYR A 468 -20.87 3.11 13.87
CA TYR A 468 -21.90 2.64 14.82
C TYR A 468 -23.33 2.68 14.26
N ARG A 469 -23.66 3.62 13.35
CA ARG A 469 -24.99 3.65 12.70
C ARG A 469 -25.18 2.57 11.65
N GLN A 470 -24.18 2.33 10.81
CA GLN A 470 -24.22 1.21 9.86
C GLN A 470 -24.25 -0.12 10.62
N GLU A 471 -23.54 -0.20 11.73
CA GLU A 471 -23.55 -1.38 12.59
C GLU A 471 -24.90 -1.59 13.26
N ILE A 472 -25.61 -0.54 13.69
CA ILE A 472 -27.01 -0.65 14.14
C ILE A 472 -27.92 -1.15 13.02
N LYS A 473 -27.80 -0.62 11.80
CA LYS A 473 -28.59 -1.11 10.65
C LYS A 473 -28.32 -2.60 10.40
N ARG A 474 -27.05 -3.01 10.41
CA ARG A 474 -26.65 -4.42 10.28
C ARG A 474 -27.17 -5.27 11.43
N MET A 475 -27.11 -4.80 12.67
CA MET A 475 -27.70 -5.50 13.81
C MET A 475 -29.21 -5.69 13.64
N PHE A 476 -29.94 -4.69 13.13
CA PHE A 476 -31.37 -4.83 12.83
C PHE A 476 -31.64 -5.83 11.70
N GLU A 477 -30.82 -5.84 10.64
CA GLU A 477 -30.92 -6.82 9.55
C GLU A 477 -30.59 -8.24 10.04
N GLU A 478 -29.56 -8.39 10.88
CA GLU A 478 -29.20 -9.64 11.54
C GLU A 478 -30.30 -10.10 12.51
N GLU A 479 -30.91 -9.19 13.26
CA GLU A 479 -32.03 -9.48 14.17
C GLU A 479 -33.28 -9.87 13.39
N GLN A 480 -33.57 -9.23 12.25
CA GLN A 480 -34.66 -9.63 11.36
C GLN A 480 -34.43 -11.02 10.76
N PHE A 481 -33.21 -11.31 10.30
CA PHE A 481 -32.83 -12.62 9.79
C PHE A 481 -32.94 -13.70 10.87
N PHE A 482 -32.44 -13.41 12.09
CA PHE A 482 -32.55 -14.31 13.23
C PHE A 482 -34.02 -14.54 13.63
N GLN A 483 -34.85 -13.51 13.61
CA GLN A 483 -36.29 -13.64 13.85
C GLN A 483 -37.00 -14.45 12.76
N GLU A 484 -36.58 -14.33 11.50
CA GLU A 484 -37.15 -15.10 10.39
C GLU A 484 -36.78 -16.58 10.49
N GLU A 485 -35.50 -16.90 10.72
CA GLU A 485 -35.02 -18.25 10.96
C GLU A 485 -35.63 -18.84 12.25
N SER A 486 -35.79 -18.05 13.33
CA SER A 486 -36.45 -18.52 14.55
C SER A 486 -37.93 -18.80 14.33
N LYS A 487 -38.63 -17.97 13.53
CA LYS A 487 -40.03 -18.22 13.15
C LYS A 487 -40.14 -19.46 12.27
N ARG A 488 -39.18 -19.71 11.38
CA ARG A 488 -39.12 -20.91 10.56
C ARG A 488 -38.91 -22.16 11.41
N PHE A 489 -37.95 -22.12 12.33
CA PHE A 489 -37.68 -23.20 13.28
C PHE A 489 -38.88 -23.46 14.22
N GLN A 490 -39.54 -22.40 14.71
CA GLN A 490 -40.78 -22.52 15.50
C GLN A 490 -41.94 -23.10 14.68
N LYS A 491 -42.07 -22.78 13.38
CA LYS A 491 -43.07 -23.39 12.52
C LYS A 491 -42.78 -24.87 12.25
N GLU A 492 -41.52 -25.25 12.08
CA GLU A 492 -41.12 -26.65 11.94
C GLU A 492 -41.32 -27.42 13.25
N GLN A 493 -41.02 -26.83 14.41
CA GLN A 493 -41.36 -27.40 15.72
C GLN A 493 -42.86 -27.48 15.97
N ALA A 494 -43.64 -26.45 15.63
CA ALA A 494 -45.08 -26.46 15.78
C ALA A 494 -45.73 -27.53 14.89
N LYS A 495 -45.23 -27.72 13.66
CA LYS A 495 -45.65 -28.83 12.79
C LYS A 495 -45.25 -30.19 13.35
N ALA A 496 -44.06 -30.30 13.95
CA ALA A 496 -43.61 -31.53 14.60
C ALA A 496 -44.44 -31.84 15.85
N GLN A 497 -44.78 -30.84 16.68
CA GLN A 497 -45.64 -30.96 17.84
C GLN A 497 -47.11 -31.21 17.48
N GLU A 498 -47.60 -30.63 16.37
CA GLU A 498 -48.93 -30.91 15.85
C GLU A 498 -49.02 -32.35 15.33
N LEU A 499 -47.97 -32.84 14.66
CA LEU A 499 -47.82 -34.26 14.32
C LEU A 499 -47.76 -35.13 15.59
N GLU A 500 -46.99 -34.75 16.61
CA GLU A 500 -46.89 -35.48 17.89
C GLU A 500 -48.24 -35.51 18.63
N HIS A 501 -48.98 -34.39 18.68
CA HIS A 501 -50.33 -34.33 19.24
C HIS A 501 -51.36 -35.16 18.45
N THR A 502 -51.21 -35.28 17.12
CA THR A 502 -52.05 -36.22 16.35
C THR A 502 -51.71 -37.69 16.63
N PHE A 503 -50.45 -37.99 17.00
CA PHE A 503 -50.03 -39.34 17.41
C PHE A 503 -50.46 -39.64 18.87
N GLU A 504 -50.31 -38.71 19.82
CA GLU A 504 -50.77 -38.89 21.21
C GLU A 504 -52.30 -38.97 21.33
N ALA A 505 -53.05 -38.23 20.52
CA ALA A 505 -54.51 -38.34 20.45
C ALA A 505 -54.98 -39.68 19.84
N ALA A 506 -54.16 -40.33 19.02
CA ALA A 506 -54.40 -41.67 18.51
C ALA A 506 -54.05 -42.75 19.56
N GLU A 507 -53.09 -42.50 20.45
CA GLU A 507 -52.64 -43.44 21.47
C GLU A 507 -53.54 -43.44 22.73
N GLN A 508 -54.14 -42.30 23.08
CA GLN A 508 -55.13 -42.22 24.18
C GLN A 508 -56.49 -42.87 23.85
N MET A 509 -56.79 -43.14 22.58
CA MET A 509 -58.03 -43.82 22.16
C MET A 509 -57.88 -45.35 22.03
N ALA A 510 -56.67 -45.90 22.22
CA ALA A 510 -56.36 -47.33 22.05
C ALA A 510 -56.02 -48.08 23.36
N ALA A 511 -55.97 -47.40 24.52
CA ALA A 511 -55.58 -47.99 25.80
C ALA A 511 -56.76 -48.33 26.74
N ALA A 512 -57.95 -48.60 26.19
CA ALA A 512 -59.13 -49.07 26.94
C ALA A 512 -59.54 -50.49 26.50
N GLY A 513 -58.97 -51.53 27.14
CA GLY A 513 -59.55 -52.89 27.08
C GLY A 513 -58.60 -54.09 27.27
N GLY A 514 -58.46 -54.57 28.51
CA GLY A 514 -58.70 -55.99 28.84
C GLY A 514 -57.54 -57.00 29.08
N MET A 515 -57.38 -57.37 30.37
CA MET A 515 -57.13 -58.73 30.96
C MET A 515 -55.80 -59.54 30.76
N MET A 516 -54.98 -59.62 31.84
CA MET A 516 -54.50 -60.78 32.68
C MET A 516 -54.33 -62.22 32.09
N PRO A 517 -53.64 -63.21 32.75
CA PRO A 517 -52.55 -63.23 33.77
C PRO A 517 -51.47 -64.36 33.65
N GLY A 518 -50.32 -64.18 34.33
CA GLY A 518 -49.67 -65.17 35.24
C GLY A 518 -48.70 -66.27 34.72
N ALA A 519 -47.47 -66.34 35.27
CA ALA A 519 -46.93 -67.45 36.09
C ALA A 519 -45.38 -67.59 36.11
N ALA A 520 -44.85 -67.77 37.34
CA ALA A 520 -43.69 -68.56 37.79
C ALA A 520 -42.22 -68.23 37.37
N GLY A 521 -41.35 -68.03 38.37
CA GLY A 521 -39.86 -68.00 38.27
C GLY A 521 -39.23 -69.40 38.14
N PRO A 522 -37.96 -69.70 38.56
CA PRO A 522 -36.89 -68.89 39.20
C PRO A 522 -35.43 -69.16 38.65
N MET A 523 -34.42 -68.62 39.36
CA MET A 523 -32.98 -69.02 39.47
C MET A 523 -31.86 -68.42 38.56
N ALA A 524 -30.79 -68.03 39.26
CA ALA A 524 -29.43 -67.59 38.85
C ALA A 524 -28.54 -68.80 38.41
N PRO A 525 -27.19 -68.71 38.14
CA PRO A 525 -26.23 -67.58 38.21
C PRO A 525 -25.15 -67.49 37.07
N ALA A 526 -24.39 -66.39 37.08
CA ALA A 526 -22.96 -66.19 36.72
C ALA A 526 -22.30 -66.92 35.51
N SER A 527 -21.80 -66.15 34.53
CA SER A 527 -20.35 -65.89 34.28
C SER A 527 -19.98 -65.54 32.82
N ALA A 528 -19.08 -64.56 32.69
CA ALA A 528 -18.01 -64.36 31.68
C ALA A 528 -18.29 -64.12 30.17
N MET A 529 -17.88 -62.90 29.74
CA MET A 529 -17.12 -62.54 28.52
C MET A 529 -17.70 -62.75 27.09
N GLY A 530 -18.32 -61.67 26.56
CA GLY A 530 -18.24 -61.10 25.18
C GLY A 530 -18.70 -61.93 23.95
N PRO A 531 -18.83 -61.35 22.73
CA PRO A 531 -19.26 -60.00 22.31
C PRO A 531 -20.44 -60.01 21.29
N THR A 532 -21.35 -59.02 21.34
CA THR A 532 -22.35 -58.59 20.30
C THR A 532 -23.37 -59.64 19.77
N PRO A 533 -24.47 -59.28 19.06
CA PRO A 533 -25.35 -58.10 19.05
C PRO A 533 -26.86 -58.49 19.22
N ALA A 534 -27.75 -57.49 19.11
CA ALA A 534 -29.19 -57.58 18.82
C ALA A 534 -30.22 -57.49 19.98
N ALA A 535 -30.93 -56.35 19.96
CA ALA A 535 -32.38 -56.20 19.96
C ALA A 535 -33.23 -56.81 21.11
N GLY A 536 -33.54 -55.91 22.06
CA GLY A 536 -34.89 -55.72 22.64
C GLY A 536 -35.10 -56.29 24.05
N PRO A 537 -36.11 -55.81 24.79
CA PRO A 537 -36.60 -54.44 24.96
C PRO A 537 -36.69 -54.06 26.46
N ALA A 538 -37.18 -52.86 26.75
CA ALA A 538 -37.59 -52.34 28.07
C ALA A 538 -36.49 -51.72 28.96
N SER A 539 -36.64 -50.43 29.24
CA SER A 539 -37.12 -49.91 30.53
C SER A 539 -36.83 -48.41 30.58
N GLY A 540 -37.83 -47.63 31.00
CA GLY A 540 -37.80 -46.17 30.93
C GLY A 540 -36.56 -45.58 31.61
N THR A 541 -35.68 -45.00 30.80
CA THR A 541 -34.62 -44.13 31.28
C THR A 541 -35.27 -42.94 31.95
N THR A 542 -35.10 -42.87 33.28
CA THR A 542 -35.60 -41.71 34.01
C THR A 542 -34.86 -40.44 33.54
N PRO A 543 -35.51 -39.27 33.53
CA PRO A 543 -34.87 -38.02 33.13
C PRO A 543 -33.61 -37.69 33.94
N GLU A 544 -33.49 -38.22 35.16
CA GLU A 544 -32.36 -38.00 36.05
C GLU A 544 -31.12 -38.82 35.64
N ASP A 545 -31.30 -40.06 35.18
CA ASP A 545 -30.22 -40.89 34.63
C ASP A 545 -29.64 -40.30 33.32
N LEU A 546 -30.49 -39.73 32.47
CA LEU A 546 -30.06 -39.09 31.23
C LEU A 546 -29.25 -37.81 31.49
N MET A 547 -29.55 -37.07 32.56
CA MET A 547 -28.77 -35.91 32.96
C MET A 547 -27.40 -36.30 33.53
N ALA A 548 -27.34 -37.35 34.35
CA ALA A 548 -26.08 -37.86 34.88
C ALA A 548 -25.15 -38.40 33.77
N GLN A 549 -25.73 -39.11 32.79
CA GLN A 549 -24.99 -39.60 31.63
C GLN A 549 -24.50 -38.44 30.74
N ALA A 550 -25.31 -37.40 30.55
CA ALA A 550 -24.92 -36.22 29.79
C ALA A 550 -23.75 -35.44 30.44
N GLU A 551 -23.70 -35.38 31.78
CA GLU A 551 -22.61 -34.70 32.50
C GLU A 551 -21.28 -35.45 32.36
N GLN A 552 -21.29 -36.78 32.46
CA GLN A 552 -20.08 -37.60 32.27
C GLN A 552 -19.51 -37.47 30.85
N VAL A 553 -20.38 -37.56 29.83
CA VAL A 553 -19.99 -37.39 28.43
C VAL A 553 -19.49 -35.96 28.17
N ALA A 554 -20.12 -34.94 28.76
CA ALA A 554 -19.68 -33.55 28.64
C ALA A 554 -18.27 -33.31 29.22
N MET A 555 -17.93 -33.92 30.36
CA MET A 555 -16.58 -33.84 30.94
C MET A 555 -15.54 -34.53 30.06
N GLN A 556 -15.84 -35.73 29.55
CA GLN A 556 -14.94 -36.45 28.66
C GLN A 556 -14.66 -35.66 27.37
N MET A 557 -15.70 -35.05 26.81
CA MET A 557 -15.63 -34.21 25.61
C MET A 557 -14.79 -32.94 25.79
N LEU A 558 -14.87 -32.29 26.96
CA LEU A 558 -14.06 -31.10 27.24
C LEU A 558 -12.56 -31.41 27.33
N GLY A 559 -12.18 -32.64 27.67
CA GLY A 559 -10.79 -33.10 27.67
C GLY A 559 -10.21 -33.40 26.28
N MET A 560 -11.05 -33.65 25.28
CA MET A 560 -10.60 -34.00 23.93
C MET A 560 -10.25 -32.78 23.04
N PRO A 561 -9.30 -32.92 22.09
CA PRO A 561 -9.00 -31.89 21.10
C PRO A 561 -10.21 -31.55 20.22
N TYR A 562 -10.27 -30.31 19.73
CA TYR A 562 -11.47 -29.71 19.13
C TYR A 562 -12.04 -30.52 17.95
N GLU A 563 -11.20 -31.12 17.13
CA GLU A 563 -11.63 -31.89 15.96
C GLU A 563 -12.28 -33.23 16.34
N ALA A 564 -11.68 -33.97 17.27
CA ALA A 564 -12.23 -35.24 17.79
C ALA A 564 -13.58 -35.02 18.48
N ARG A 565 -13.68 -33.94 19.27
CA ARG A 565 -14.93 -33.52 19.93
C ARG A 565 -16.04 -33.25 18.91
N LYS A 566 -15.72 -32.59 17.80
CA LYS A 566 -16.71 -32.29 16.75
C LYS A 566 -17.20 -33.56 16.08
N SER A 567 -16.32 -34.53 15.80
CA SER A 567 -16.72 -35.82 15.22
C SER A 567 -17.59 -36.64 16.17
N GLU A 568 -17.27 -36.70 17.45
CA GLU A 568 -18.08 -37.45 18.42
C GLU A 568 -19.42 -36.77 18.70
N LEU A 569 -19.50 -35.43 18.73
CA LEU A 569 -20.77 -34.72 18.88
C LEU A 569 -21.69 -34.98 17.68
N LEU A 570 -21.12 -35.09 16.48
CA LEU A 570 -21.88 -35.47 15.28
C LEU A 570 -22.36 -36.93 15.34
N ASN A 571 -21.58 -37.84 15.95
CA ASN A 571 -22.00 -39.22 16.16
C ASN A 571 -23.09 -39.33 17.23
N LEU A 572 -22.95 -38.61 18.35
CA LEU A 572 -23.96 -38.50 19.40
C LEU A 572 -25.27 -37.88 18.89
N LYS A 573 -25.20 -36.88 18.02
CA LYS A 573 -26.38 -36.30 17.37
C LYS A 573 -27.13 -37.32 16.51
N LYS A 574 -26.41 -38.26 15.89
CA LYS A 574 -27.00 -39.32 15.06
C LYS A 574 -27.60 -40.45 15.89
N SER A 575 -27.05 -40.73 17.08
CA SER A 575 -27.57 -41.77 17.96
C SER A 575 -28.75 -41.28 18.81
N ASP A 576 -28.60 -40.16 19.52
CA ASP A 576 -29.60 -39.63 20.46
C ASP A 576 -29.62 -38.10 20.48
N GLN A 577 -30.63 -37.51 19.86
CA GLN A 577 -30.75 -36.06 19.70
C GLN A 577 -31.00 -35.33 21.04
N THR A 578 -31.73 -35.96 21.96
CA THR A 578 -32.04 -35.42 23.30
C THR A 578 -30.80 -35.39 24.18
N LEU A 579 -30.02 -36.46 24.19
CA LEU A 579 -28.76 -36.55 24.94
C LEU A 579 -27.71 -35.57 24.37
N HIS A 580 -27.65 -35.42 23.05
CA HIS A 580 -26.81 -34.41 22.41
C HIS A 580 -27.15 -32.97 22.84
N ALA A 581 -28.43 -32.62 22.94
CA ALA A 581 -28.86 -31.30 23.40
C ALA A 581 -28.47 -31.05 24.87
N LEU A 582 -28.66 -32.06 25.74
CA LEU A 582 -28.28 -32.00 27.15
C LEU A 582 -26.76 -31.89 27.34
N VAL A 583 -25.97 -32.64 26.57
CA VAL A 583 -24.49 -32.58 26.59
C VAL A 583 -24.00 -31.18 26.20
N ILE A 584 -24.56 -30.55 25.16
CA ILE A 584 -24.19 -29.19 24.77
C ILE A 584 -24.53 -28.18 25.88
N GLN A 585 -25.72 -28.29 26.47
CA GLN A 585 -26.14 -27.42 27.57
C GLN A 585 -25.20 -27.56 28.77
N LYS A 586 -24.83 -28.78 29.15
CA LYS A 586 -23.87 -29.04 30.24
C LYS A 586 -22.46 -28.58 29.94
N MET A 587 -21.99 -28.74 28.70
CA MET A 587 -20.69 -28.19 28.28
C MET A 587 -20.65 -26.65 28.37
N GLN A 588 -21.74 -25.97 28.03
CA GLN A 588 -21.84 -24.52 28.19
C GLN A 588 -21.90 -24.13 29.67
N GLU A 589 -22.63 -24.88 30.50
CA GLU A 589 -22.71 -24.66 31.94
C GLU A 589 -21.32 -24.81 32.62
N ILE A 590 -20.57 -25.86 32.29
CA ILE A 590 -19.21 -26.10 32.81
C ILE A 590 -18.26 -24.98 32.36
N ARG A 591 -18.33 -24.54 31.10
CA ARG A 591 -17.54 -23.40 30.60
C ARG A 591 -17.94 -22.08 31.28
N GLY A 592 -19.21 -21.89 31.58
CA GLY A 592 -19.71 -20.74 32.33
C GLY A 592 -19.16 -20.71 33.75
N LYS A 593 -19.21 -21.85 34.46
CA LYS A 593 -18.61 -22.02 35.80
C LYS A 593 -17.09 -21.82 35.78
N ALA A 594 -16.40 -22.35 34.78
CA ALA A 594 -14.96 -22.16 34.61
C ALA A 594 -14.59 -20.69 34.34
N LYS A 595 -15.40 -19.95 33.59
CA LYS A 595 -15.21 -18.49 33.39
C LYS A 595 -15.44 -17.70 34.68
N GLN A 596 -16.45 -18.07 35.46
CA GLN A 596 -16.72 -17.43 36.75
C GLN A 596 -15.61 -17.73 37.77
N GLN A 597 -15.14 -18.98 37.87
CA GLN A 597 -14.02 -19.35 38.74
C GLN A 597 -12.68 -18.78 38.25
N GLY A 598 -12.41 -18.78 36.95
CA GLY A 598 -11.22 -18.17 36.36
C GLY A 598 -11.19 -16.66 36.52
N GLY A 599 -12.35 -16.00 36.43
CA GLY A 599 -12.51 -14.59 36.78
C GLY A 599 -12.23 -14.31 38.25
N PHE A 600 -12.69 -15.19 39.15
CA PHE A 600 -12.43 -15.08 40.59
C PHE A 600 -10.97 -15.36 40.97
N GLN A 601 -10.32 -16.34 40.34
CA GLN A 601 -8.89 -16.65 40.54
C GLN A 601 -7.97 -15.58 39.94
N ALA A 602 -8.33 -15.00 38.79
CA ALA A 602 -7.60 -13.85 38.23
C ALA A 602 -7.72 -12.62 39.14
N LEU A 603 -8.91 -12.38 39.72
CA LEU A 603 -9.09 -11.35 40.75
C LEU A 603 -8.27 -11.65 42.00
N GLN A 604 -8.22 -12.90 42.45
CA GLN A 604 -7.45 -13.30 43.63
C GLN A 604 -5.93 -13.25 43.40
N GLN A 605 -5.45 -13.52 42.18
CA GLN A 605 -4.04 -13.31 41.80
C GLN A 605 -3.68 -11.83 41.69
N MET A 606 -4.60 -10.97 41.24
CA MET A 606 -4.42 -9.52 41.28
C MET A 606 -4.38 -8.97 42.72
N VAL A 607 -5.21 -9.49 43.61
CA VAL A 607 -5.25 -9.06 45.02
C VAL A 607 -4.08 -9.65 45.84
N GLY A 608 -3.60 -10.85 45.51
CA GLY A 608 -2.45 -11.48 46.18
C GLY A 608 -1.08 -10.89 45.78
N ALA A 609 -0.96 -10.28 44.60
CA ALA A 609 0.28 -9.62 44.16
C ALA A 609 0.49 -8.21 44.77
N GLN A 610 -0.47 -7.73 45.57
CA GLN A 610 -0.39 -6.43 46.27
C GLN A 610 -0.07 -6.55 47.77
N ALA A 611 0.22 -7.76 48.28
CA ALA A 611 0.55 -8.02 49.67
C ALA A 611 1.80 -8.92 49.83
N GLY A 612 2.86 -8.61 49.07
CA GLY A 612 4.20 -9.21 49.19
C GLY A 612 5.29 -8.16 49.01
#